data_AF-A0A8T3P2T9-F1
#
_entry.id   AF-A0A8T3P2T9-F1
#
_cell.length_a   1.000
_cell.length_b   1.000
_cell.length_c   1.000
_cell.angle_alpha   90.00
_cell.angle_beta   90.00
_cell.angle_gamma   90.00
#
_symmetry.space_group_name_H-M   'P 1'
#
loop_
_entity.id
_entity.type
_entity.pdbx_description
1 polymer ?
#
loop_
_entity_poly.entity_id
_entity_poly.type
_entity_poly.pdbx_seq_one_letter_code
_entity_poly.pdbx_strand_id
1 'polypeptide(L)'
;LLLLKRARKAADESPEEAVSVKPPTLQEHNGQAGEQAKRIAEALGLEENIKQALTLAASWHDKGKDRKVWQRSIYNENYQEPLAKSGPLGMNWHLLGGYRHEFGSLLDAEADRVISKHPERDLILHLIAAHHGWARPHFEHNVKRSAYDHEKSTTNRNQGAAHEVMRRFGRLQQRFGRWSLAWLESLMRCADIIASRQAVETEPEEDER
;
A
#
# COMPACT_ATOMS: atom_id res chain seq x y z
N LEU A 1 35.49 -19.16 -18.33
CA LEU A 1 35.51 -18.76 -16.90
C LEU A 1 34.20 -18.04 -16.59
N LEU A 2 33.35 -18.62 -15.74
CA LEU A 2 32.07 -18.05 -15.30
C LEU A 2 32.31 -16.75 -14.51
N LEU A 3 31.60 -15.68 -14.88
CA LEU A 3 31.33 -14.53 -14.01
C LEU A 3 29.81 -14.36 -13.88
N LEU A 4 29.16 -15.40 -13.35
CA LEU A 4 27.80 -15.30 -12.80
C LEU A 4 27.94 -14.75 -11.37
N LYS A 5 28.08 -13.43 -11.24
CA LYS A 5 27.70 -12.76 -10.00
C LYS A 5 26.19 -12.93 -9.88
N ARG A 6 25.77 -13.70 -8.87
CA ARG A 6 24.36 -13.89 -8.48
C ARG A 6 23.62 -12.57 -8.60
N ALA A 7 22.61 -12.54 -9.47
CA ALA A 7 21.61 -11.49 -9.46
C ALA A 7 21.04 -11.44 -8.04
N ARG A 8 21.38 -10.39 -7.28
CA ARG A 8 20.71 -10.10 -6.02
C ARG A 8 19.23 -9.96 -6.35
N LYS A 9 18.41 -10.66 -5.58
CA LYS A 9 16.95 -10.79 -5.64
C LYS A 9 16.27 -9.45 -5.31
N ALA A 10 16.59 -8.38 -6.05
CA ALA A 10 16.22 -7.00 -5.70
C ALA A 10 14.79 -6.61 -6.09
N ALA A 11 14.02 -7.50 -6.72
CA ALA A 11 12.66 -7.21 -7.19
C ALA A 11 11.55 -7.84 -6.33
N ASP A 12 11.91 -8.61 -5.30
CA ASP A 12 10.97 -9.47 -4.55
C ASP A 12 10.98 -9.21 -3.04
N GLU A 13 11.92 -8.42 -2.52
CA GLU A 13 11.92 -8.01 -1.11
C GLU A 13 11.06 -6.76 -0.97
N SER A 14 9.85 -6.92 -0.46
CA SER A 14 8.98 -5.79 -0.10
C SER A 14 9.63 -5.02 1.05
N PRO A 15 9.67 -3.67 1.02
CA PRO A 15 10.13 -2.86 2.15
C PRO A 15 9.38 -3.17 3.47
N GLU A 16 8.18 -3.76 3.37
CA GLU A 16 7.37 -4.23 4.49
C GLU A 16 7.96 -5.46 5.20
N GLU A 17 8.83 -6.23 4.54
CA GLU A 17 9.53 -7.38 5.14
C GLU A 17 10.72 -6.98 5.99
N ALA A 18 11.18 -5.73 5.87
CA ALA A 18 12.23 -5.20 6.72
C ALA A 18 11.68 -5.04 8.14
N VAL A 19 12.15 -5.87 9.04
CA VAL A 19 11.74 -5.85 10.44
C VAL A 19 12.24 -4.57 11.13
N SER A 20 11.40 -3.92 11.96
CA SER A 20 11.77 -2.75 12.77
C SER A 20 11.68 -3.08 14.25
N VAL A 21 12.62 -2.60 15.06
CA VAL A 21 12.63 -2.81 16.51
C VAL A 21 11.46 -2.05 17.15
N LYS A 22 11.18 -0.84 16.66
CA LYS A 22 10.00 -0.04 17.03
C LYS A 22 9.17 0.33 15.80
N PRO A 23 8.27 -0.56 15.35
CA PRO A 23 7.44 -0.29 14.17
C PRO A 23 6.59 0.98 14.38
N PRO A 24 6.50 1.88 13.38
CA PRO A 24 5.67 3.08 13.48
C PRO A 24 4.20 2.71 13.53
N THR A 25 3.39 3.61 14.11
CA THR A 25 1.94 3.48 14.01
C THR A 25 1.50 3.63 12.55
N LEU A 26 0.36 3.03 12.24
CA LEU A 26 -0.28 3.13 10.93
C LEU A 26 -0.59 4.60 10.56
N GLN A 27 -0.96 5.41 11.54
CA GLN A 27 -1.24 6.83 11.32
C GLN A 27 0.02 7.61 10.95
N GLU A 28 1.12 7.40 11.68
CA GLU A 28 2.40 8.06 11.40
C GLU A 28 2.93 7.69 10.01
N HIS A 29 2.96 6.39 9.70
CA HIS A 29 3.44 5.91 8.41
C HIS A 29 2.63 6.50 7.24
N ASN A 30 1.30 6.42 7.30
CA ASN A 30 0.46 6.99 6.24
C ASN A 30 0.64 8.51 6.10
N GLY A 31 0.78 9.23 7.22
CA GLY A 31 1.04 10.67 7.19
C GLY A 31 2.37 10.99 6.51
N GLN A 32 3.42 10.25 6.84
CA GLN A 32 4.74 10.39 6.21
C GLN A 32 4.71 10.04 4.72
N ALA A 33 4.07 8.93 4.34
CA ALA A 33 3.92 8.54 2.94
C ALA A 33 3.19 9.61 2.12
N GLY A 34 2.11 10.20 2.67
CA GLY A 34 1.41 11.33 2.08
C GLY A 34 2.32 12.55 1.84
N GLU A 35 3.08 12.95 2.85
CA GLU A 35 4.02 14.08 2.76
C GLU A 35 5.14 13.81 1.74
N GLN A 36 5.69 12.59 1.68
CA GLN A 36 6.69 12.23 0.68
C GLN A 36 6.13 12.24 -0.75
N ALA A 37 4.91 11.72 -0.94
CA ALA A 37 4.24 11.75 -2.24
C ALA A 37 4.00 13.19 -2.71
N LYS A 38 3.59 14.07 -1.80
CA LYS A 38 3.44 15.50 -2.07
C LYS A 38 4.75 16.14 -2.51
N ARG A 39 5.85 15.93 -1.76
CA ARG A 39 7.19 16.47 -2.09
C ARG A 39 7.68 16.01 -3.45
N ILE A 40 7.53 14.71 -3.76
CA ILE A 40 7.88 14.15 -5.06
C ILE A 40 7.08 14.83 -6.18
N ALA A 41 5.76 14.94 -6.02
CA ALA A 41 4.88 15.52 -7.01
C ALA A 41 5.15 17.03 -7.24
N GLU A 42 5.46 17.77 -6.19
CA GLU A 42 5.85 19.19 -6.26
C GLU A 42 7.19 19.37 -6.99
N ALA A 43 8.20 18.56 -6.64
CA ALA A 43 9.51 18.62 -7.28
C ALA A 43 9.46 18.29 -8.77
N LEU A 44 8.52 17.43 -9.18
CA LEU A 44 8.29 17.06 -10.58
C LEU A 44 7.37 18.04 -11.33
N GLY A 45 6.79 19.03 -10.65
CA GLY A 45 5.90 20.01 -11.26
C GLY A 45 4.60 19.39 -11.81
N LEU A 46 4.06 18.36 -11.15
CA LEU A 46 2.83 17.71 -11.58
C LEU A 46 1.61 18.64 -11.46
N GLU A 47 0.62 18.43 -12.33
CA GLU A 47 -0.67 19.13 -12.25
C GLU A 47 -1.31 18.95 -10.85
N GLU A 48 -1.98 20.00 -10.37
CA GLU A 48 -2.55 20.05 -9.02
C GLU A 48 -3.41 18.83 -8.67
N ASN A 49 -4.28 18.41 -9.60
CA ASN A 49 -5.14 17.24 -9.40
C ASN A 49 -4.34 15.94 -9.26
N ILE A 50 -3.27 15.75 -10.03
CA ILE A 50 -2.43 14.55 -9.98
C ILE A 50 -1.59 14.53 -8.70
N LYS A 51 -1.06 15.68 -8.28
CA LYS A 51 -0.35 15.84 -7.01
C LYS A 51 -1.26 15.49 -5.83
N GLN A 52 -2.49 16.01 -5.80
CA GLN A 52 -3.47 15.68 -4.77
C GLN A 52 -3.83 14.19 -4.82
N ALA A 53 -3.96 13.61 -6.01
CA ALA A 53 -4.22 12.18 -6.17
C ALA A 53 -3.12 11.30 -5.57
N LEU A 54 -1.84 11.60 -5.86
CA LEU A 54 -0.69 10.89 -5.31
C LEU A 54 -0.63 11.02 -3.79
N THR A 55 -0.84 12.24 -3.27
CA THR A 55 -0.83 12.53 -1.83
C THR A 55 -1.93 11.75 -1.11
N LEU A 56 -3.16 11.78 -1.62
CA LEU A 56 -4.28 11.03 -1.04
C LEU A 56 -4.06 9.53 -1.14
N ALA A 57 -3.60 9.02 -2.30
CA ALA A 57 -3.33 7.60 -2.45
C ALA A 57 -2.29 7.11 -1.44
N ALA A 58 -1.19 7.83 -1.27
CA ALA A 58 -0.15 7.48 -0.29
C ALA A 58 -0.65 7.56 1.16
N SER A 59 -1.46 8.56 1.52
CA SER A 59 -2.06 8.66 2.87
C SER A 59 -3.07 7.56 3.19
N TRP A 60 -3.58 6.85 2.19
CA TRP A 60 -4.63 5.85 2.34
C TRP A 60 -4.18 4.42 2.01
N HIS A 61 -3.03 4.23 1.37
CA HIS A 61 -2.61 2.95 0.79
C HIS A 61 -2.61 1.80 1.79
N ASP A 62 -2.33 2.11 3.06
CA ASP A 62 -2.12 1.15 4.13
C ASP A 62 -3.27 1.05 5.13
N LYS A 63 -4.39 1.77 4.93
CA LYS A 63 -5.56 1.72 5.84
C LYS A 63 -6.09 0.31 6.10
N GLY A 64 -5.92 -0.61 5.14
CA GLY A 64 -6.16 -2.05 5.25
C GLY A 64 -5.39 -2.76 6.36
N LYS A 65 -4.30 -2.17 6.86
CA LYS A 65 -3.57 -2.76 7.98
C LYS A 65 -4.33 -2.65 9.30
N ASP A 66 -5.35 -1.79 9.39
CA ASP A 66 -6.25 -1.65 10.56
C ASP A 66 -7.19 -2.86 10.81
N ARG A 67 -7.09 -3.93 10.01
CA ARG A 67 -7.92 -5.14 10.24
C ARG A 67 -7.32 -5.98 11.35
N LYS A 68 -8.16 -6.60 12.17
CA LYS A 68 -7.72 -7.53 13.21
C LYS A 68 -6.93 -8.69 12.62
N VAL A 69 -7.32 -9.20 11.44
CA VAL A 69 -6.59 -10.27 10.75
C VAL A 69 -5.15 -9.86 10.42
N TRP A 70 -4.94 -8.60 10.01
CA TRP A 70 -3.62 -8.07 9.68
C TRP A 70 -2.81 -7.81 10.96
N GLN A 71 -3.37 -7.08 11.93
CA GLN A 71 -2.66 -6.76 13.19
C GLN A 71 -2.29 -8.03 13.98
N ARG A 72 -3.20 -9.01 14.06
CA ARG A 72 -2.91 -10.31 14.69
C ARG A 72 -1.81 -11.08 13.95
N SER A 73 -1.75 -10.98 12.62
CA SER A 73 -0.71 -11.66 11.84
C SER A 73 0.69 -11.11 12.13
N ILE A 74 0.82 -9.88 12.60
CA ILE A 74 2.11 -9.28 13.02
C ILE A 74 2.30 -9.29 14.54
N TYR A 75 1.49 -10.06 15.27
CA TYR A 75 1.52 -10.15 16.74
C TYR A 75 1.23 -8.84 17.47
N ASN A 76 0.51 -7.90 16.84
CA ASN A 76 -0.03 -6.73 17.53
C ASN A 76 -1.40 -7.04 18.14
N GLU A 77 -1.48 -7.00 19.47
CA GLU A 77 -2.73 -7.17 20.21
C GLU A 77 -3.38 -5.83 20.62
N ASN A 78 -2.64 -4.71 20.51
CA ASN A 78 -3.17 -3.38 20.79
C ASN A 78 -3.85 -2.78 19.55
N TYR A 79 -5.11 -3.14 19.31
CA TYR A 79 -5.88 -2.63 18.17
C TYR A 79 -6.25 -1.13 18.27
N GLN A 80 -6.00 -0.46 19.40
CA GLN A 80 -6.19 1.00 19.49
C GLN A 80 -5.01 1.77 18.88
N GLU A 81 -3.85 1.12 18.77
CA GLU A 81 -2.64 1.66 18.17
C GLU A 81 -2.17 0.69 17.06
N PRO A 82 -2.86 0.63 15.92
CA PRO A 82 -2.47 -0.24 14.82
C PRO A 82 -1.08 0.15 14.30
N LEU A 83 -0.26 -0.86 14.02
CA LEU A 83 1.10 -0.68 13.48
C LEU A 83 1.09 -0.76 11.95
N ALA A 84 2.06 -0.11 11.31
CA ALA A 84 2.20 -0.10 9.86
C ALA A 84 3.01 -1.28 9.30
N LYS A 85 3.79 -1.97 10.15
CA LYS A 85 4.67 -3.08 9.75
C LYS A 85 4.92 -4.02 10.93
N SER A 86 5.45 -5.21 10.64
CA SER A 86 5.82 -6.18 11.66
C SER A 86 7.06 -5.76 12.46
N GLY A 87 7.08 -6.18 13.72
CA GLY A 87 8.26 -6.10 14.59
C GLY A 87 9.20 -7.31 14.44
N PRO A 88 10.14 -7.51 15.40
CA PRO A 88 11.17 -8.57 15.39
C PRO A 88 10.67 -9.98 15.06
N LEU A 89 9.44 -10.31 15.45
CA LEU A 89 8.83 -11.62 15.24
C LEU A 89 8.36 -11.88 13.80
N GLY A 90 8.40 -10.87 12.94
CA GLY A 90 7.92 -10.96 11.57
C GLY A 90 6.39 -11.13 11.48
N MET A 91 5.93 -11.76 10.40
CA MET A 91 4.51 -11.95 10.10
C MET A 91 4.14 -13.43 10.00
N ASN A 92 3.04 -13.80 10.64
CA ASN A 92 2.40 -15.10 10.52
C ASN A 92 1.44 -15.14 9.32
N TRP A 93 1.95 -15.59 8.19
CA TRP A 93 1.20 -15.71 6.93
C TRP A 93 0.01 -16.68 6.98
N HIS A 94 0.03 -17.65 7.89
CA HIS A 94 -1.11 -18.55 8.08
C HIS A 94 -2.29 -17.81 8.71
N LEU A 95 -2.03 -16.93 9.69
CA LEU A 95 -3.07 -16.08 10.31
C LEU A 95 -3.59 -15.02 9.34
N LEU A 96 -2.73 -14.48 8.46
CA LEU A 96 -3.17 -13.52 7.45
C LEU A 96 -4.18 -14.12 6.46
N GLY A 97 -4.12 -15.44 6.21
CA GLY A 97 -5.14 -16.16 5.44
C GLY A 97 -5.30 -15.69 3.99
N GLY A 98 -4.29 -15.01 3.44
CA GLY A 98 -4.33 -14.43 2.10
C GLY A 98 -4.98 -13.04 2.02
N TYR A 99 -5.40 -12.45 3.15
CA TYR A 99 -5.88 -11.07 3.21
C TYR A 99 -4.85 -10.11 2.63
N ARG A 100 -5.32 -9.14 1.83
CA ARG A 100 -4.51 -8.11 1.20
C ARG A 100 -4.92 -6.75 1.72
N HIS A 101 -4.00 -6.07 2.41
CA HIS A 101 -4.31 -4.79 3.02
C HIS A 101 -4.60 -3.74 1.95
N GLU A 102 -3.97 -3.78 0.78
CA GLU A 102 -4.32 -2.86 -0.32
C GLU A 102 -5.80 -3.00 -0.77
N PHE A 103 -6.40 -4.19 -0.61
CA PHE A 103 -7.80 -4.42 -0.94
C PHE A 103 -8.71 -3.82 0.13
N GLY A 104 -8.35 -3.99 1.42
CA GLY A 104 -9.04 -3.31 2.51
C GLY A 104 -8.95 -1.79 2.40
N SER A 105 -7.77 -1.26 2.11
CA SER A 105 -7.53 0.17 1.87
C SER A 105 -8.39 0.71 0.74
N LEU A 106 -8.50 -0.04 -0.36
CA LEU A 106 -9.37 0.31 -1.48
C LEU A 106 -10.83 0.43 -1.04
N LEU A 107 -11.34 -0.53 -0.27
CA LEU A 107 -12.74 -0.52 0.18
C LEU A 107 -13.04 0.67 1.10
N ASP A 108 -12.12 1.01 2.00
CA ASP A 108 -12.26 2.18 2.88
C ASP A 108 -12.21 3.48 2.07
N ALA A 109 -11.24 3.60 1.16
CA ALA A 109 -11.07 4.77 0.32
C ALA A 109 -12.25 4.98 -0.64
N GLU A 110 -12.90 3.91 -1.11
CA GLU A 110 -14.11 4.00 -1.93
C GLU A 110 -15.28 4.69 -1.20
N ALA A 111 -15.34 4.56 0.12
CA ALA A 111 -16.38 5.15 0.97
C ALA A 111 -16.02 6.56 1.49
N ASP A 112 -14.78 7.02 1.30
CA ASP A 112 -14.33 8.33 1.78
C ASP A 112 -14.97 9.49 1.00
N ARG A 113 -15.38 10.54 1.73
CA ARG A 113 -16.11 11.69 1.17
C ARG A 113 -15.21 12.62 0.35
N VAL A 114 -13.93 12.70 0.66
CA VAL A 114 -12.97 13.53 -0.07
C VAL A 114 -12.59 12.82 -1.36
N ILE A 115 -12.19 11.55 -1.27
CA ILE A 115 -11.81 10.72 -2.42
C ILE A 115 -12.98 10.55 -3.39
N SER A 116 -14.20 10.33 -2.90
CA SER A 116 -15.39 10.15 -3.77
C SER A 116 -15.72 11.37 -4.63
N LYS A 117 -15.34 12.58 -4.20
CA LYS A 117 -15.59 13.83 -4.93
C LYS A 117 -14.39 14.32 -5.73
N HIS A 118 -13.23 13.68 -5.58
CA HIS A 118 -12.00 14.12 -6.22
C HIS A 118 -12.06 13.83 -7.74
N PRO A 119 -11.63 14.76 -8.63
CA PRO A 119 -11.65 14.55 -10.08
C PRO A 119 -10.80 13.33 -10.51
N GLU A 120 -9.71 13.08 -9.79
CA GLU A 120 -8.83 11.90 -9.98
C GLU A 120 -9.21 10.70 -9.12
N ARG A 121 -10.48 10.55 -8.71
CA ARG A 121 -10.93 9.43 -7.88
C ARG A 121 -10.45 8.08 -8.38
N ASP A 122 -10.58 7.81 -9.68
CA ASP A 122 -10.14 6.53 -10.25
C ASP A 122 -8.63 6.34 -10.13
N LEU A 123 -7.82 7.39 -10.33
CA LEU A 123 -6.38 7.28 -10.16
C LEU A 123 -6.02 7.01 -8.68
N ILE A 124 -6.66 7.71 -7.74
CA ILE A 124 -6.43 7.52 -6.29
C ILE A 124 -6.68 6.05 -5.91
N LEU A 125 -7.85 5.53 -6.24
CA LEU A 125 -8.25 4.17 -5.89
C LEU A 125 -7.38 3.11 -6.59
N HIS A 126 -6.92 3.39 -7.80
CA HIS A 126 -6.00 2.50 -8.51
C HIS A 126 -4.62 2.45 -7.85
N LEU A 127 -4.04 3.60 -7.53
CA LEU A 127 -2.75 3.68 -6.86
C LEU A 127 -2.78 2.98 -5.49
N ILE A 128 -3.86 3.16 -4.73
CA ILE A 128 -4.10 2.41 -3.49
C ILE A 128 -4.16 0.90 -3.75
N ALA A 129 -4.91 0.44 -4.76
CA ALA A 129 -5.06 -0.99 -5.01
C ALA A 129 -3.79 -1.66 -5.58
N ALA A 130 -2.97 -0.92 -6.34
CA ALA A 130 -1.88 -1.48 -7.14
C ALA A 130 -0.49 -1.34 -6.50
N HIS A 131 -0.39 -0.80 -5.29
CA HIS A 131 0.91 -0.46 -4.70
C HIS A 131 1.83 -1.66 -4.48
N HIS A 132 1.27 -2.84 -4.18
CA HIS A 132 2.02 -4.11 -4.14
C HIS A 132 2.08 -4.88 -5.47
N GLY A 133 1.59 -4.30 -6.56
CA GLY A 133 1.74 -4.84 -7.93
C GLY A 133 0.58 -5.69 -8.40
N TRP A 134 -0.40 -5.89 -7.54
CA TRP A 134 -1.70 -6.47 -7.85
C TRP A 134 -2.60 -5.40 -8.48
N ALA A 135 -3.87 -5.72 -8.76
CA ALA A 135 -4.80 -4.77 -9.39
C ALA A 135 -4.39 -4.29 -10.80
N ARG A 136 -3.47 -5.03 -11.47
CA ARG A 136 -2.96 -4.72 -12.82
C ARG A 136 -3.11 -5.93 -13.77
N PRO A 137 -4.34 -6.33 -14.18
CA PRO A 137 -5.59 -5.61 -13.97
C PRO A 137 -6.43 -6.10 -12.79
N HIS A 138 -6.05 -7.18 -12.09
CA HIS A 138 -6.94 -7.85 -11.14
C HIS A 138 -6.21 -8.28 -9.86
N PHE A 139 -6.99 -8.60 -8.84
CA PHE A 139 -6.52 -9.41 -7.73
C PHE A 139 -6.72 -10.88 -8.09
N GLU A 140 -5.70 -11.73 -7.93
CA GLU A 140 -5.91 -13.16 -8.14
C GLU A 140 -6.94 -13.69 -7.14
N HIS A 141 -7.90 -14.43 -7.66
CA HIS A 141 -8.84 -15.19 -6.87
C HIS A 141 -8.38 -16.64 -6.89
N ASN A 142 -7.61 -17.06 -5.89
CA ASN A 142 -7.37 -18.49 -5.68
C ASN A 142 -8.18 -18.96 -4.47
N VAL A 143 -8.75 -20.16 -4.57
CA VAL A 143 -9.71 -20.74 -3.60
C VAL A 143 -9.09 -20.90 -2.20
N LYS A 144 -7.77 -20.78 -2.05
CA LYS A 144 -7.03 -20.93 -0.79
C LYS A 144 -6.54 -19.61 -0.18
N ARG A 145 -6.58 -18.49 -0.92
CA ARG A 145 -6.09 -17.16 -0.54
C ARG A 145 -6.98 -16.11 -1.20
N SER A 146 -8.01 -15.72 -0.48
CA SER A 146 -8.90 -14.64 -0.89
C SER A 146 -8.26 -13.32 -0.48
N ALA A 147 -7.93 -12.45 -1.45
CA ALA A 147 -7.44 -11.10 -1.18
C ALA A 147 -8.43 -10.22 -0.40
N TYR A 148 -9.66 -10.70 -0.22
CA TYR A 148 -10.82 -9.94 0.23
C TYR A 148 -10.82 -9.60 1.71
N ASP A 149 -11.49 -8.50 2.03
CA ASP A 149 -11.79 -8.09 3.39
C ASP A 149 -13.06 -8.81 3.87
N HIS A 150 -12.87 -9.91 4.61
CA HIS A 150 -13.96 -10.65 5.23
C HIS A 150 -14.38 -10.08 6.60
N GLU A 151 -13.65 -9.09 7.12
CA GLU A 151 -13.92 -8.48 8.43
C GLU A 151 -14.93 -7.35 8.31
N LYS A 152 -14.75 -6.47 7.31
CA LYS A 152 -15.59 -5.28 7.11
C LYS A 152 -16.51 -5.36 5.88
N SER A 153 -16.44 -6.41 5.07
CA SER A 153 -17.21 -6.49 3.80
C SER A 153 -17.81 -7.86 3.49
N THR A 154 -18.96 -7.83 2.82
CA THR A 154 -19.65 -9.04 2.35
C THR A 154 -18.98 -9.62 1.11
N THR A 155 -19.19 -10.91 0.83
CA THR A 155 -18.66 -11.57 -0.39
C THR A 155 -19.06 -10.83 -1.66
N ASN A 156 -20.31 -10.38 -1.77
CA ASN A 156 -20.80 -9.64 -2.93
C ASN A 156 -20.07 -8.29 -3.10
N ARG A 157 -19.89 -7.54 -2.00
CA ARG A 157 -19.17 -6.26 -2.03
C ARG A 157 -17.71 -6.45 -2.46
N ASN A 158 -17.04 -7.46 -1.93
CA ASN A 158 -15.68 -7.80 -2.30
C ASN A 158 -15.57 -8.17 -3.79
N GLN A 159 -16.43 -9.04 -4.30
CA GLN A 159 -16.45 -9.40 -5.73
C GLN A 159 -16.73 -8.18 -6.63
N GLY A 160 -17.67 -7.33 -6.23
CA GLY A 160 -17.97 -6.08 -6.94
C GLY A 160 -16.77 -5.14 -7.01
N ALA A 161 -16.05 -4.96 -5.90
CA ALA A 161 -14.82 -4.15 -5.88
C ALA A 161 -13.72 -4.75 -6.75
N ALA A 162 -13.51 -6.07 -6.71
CA ALA A 162 -12.53 -6.76 -7.53
C ALA A 162 -12.84 -6.63 -9.04
N HIS A 163 -14.11 -6.69 -9.42
CA HIS A 163 -14.53 -6.42 -10.80
C HIS A 163 -14.30 -4.96 -11.20
N GLU A 164 -14.58 -4.03 -10.31
CA GLU A 164 -14.38 -2.60 -10.58
C GLU A 164 -12.90 -2.23 -10.71
N VAL A 165 -12.00 -2.91 -9.98
CA VAL A 165 -10.54 -2.77 -10.16
C VAL A 165 -10.13 -3.02 -11.62
N MET A 166 -10.63 -4.09 -12.24
CA MET A 166 -10.34 -4.40 -13.64
C MET A 166 -10.85 -3.31 -14.60
N ARG A 167 -12.07 -2.83 -14.36
CA ARG A 167 -12.69 -1.78 -15.19
C ARG A 167 -11.92 -0.45 -15.05
N ARG A 168 -11.55 -0.10 -13.82
CA ARG A 168 -10.76 1.09 -13.48
C ARG A 168 -9.38 1.05 -14.13
N PHE A 169 -8.68 -0.08 -14.07
CA PHE A 169 -7.42 -0.25 -14.78
C PHE A 169 -7.58 -0.02 -16.28
N GLY A 170 -8.62 -0.57 -16.90
CA GLY A 170 -8.94 -0.33 -18.31
C GLY A 170 -9.14 1.16 -18.65
N ARG A 171 -9.92 1.89 -17.84
CA ARG A 171 -10.15 3.34 -18.03
C ARG A 171 -8.86 4.15 -17.88
N LEU A 172 -8.05 3.85 -16.88
CA LEU A 172 -6.79 4.56 -16.64
C LEU A 172 -5.75 4.26 -17.72
N GLN A 173 -5.69 3.04 -18.22
CA GLN A 173 -4.81 2.68 -19.34
C GLN A 173 -5.19 3.43 -20.62
N GLN A 174 -6.48 3.66 -20.87
CA GLN A 174 -6.94 4.48 -22.01
C GLN A 174 -6.55 5.95 -21.85
N ARG A 175 -6.61 6.48 -20.63
CA ARG A 175 -6.32 7.90 -20.35
C ARG A 175 -4.82 8.21 -20.30
N PHE A 176 -4.05 7.43 -19.54
CA PHE A 176 -2.64 7.70 -19.26
C PHE A 176 -1.68 6.92 -20.17
N GLY A 177 -2.17 5.85 -20.81
CA GLY A 177 -1.31 4.90 -21.50
C GLY A 177 -0.48 4.06 -20.53
N ARG A 178 0.12 2.99 -21.08
CA ARG A 178 0.85 1.97 -20.29
C ARG A 178 2.00 2.54 -19.49
N TRP A 179 2.74 3.49 -20.07
CA TRP A 179 3.97 4.02 -19.48
C TRP A 179 3.68 5.09 -18.43
N SER A 180 2.77 6.02 -18.69
CA SER A 180 2.48 7.10 -17.74
C SER A 180 1.76 6.56 -16.50
N LEU A 181 0.86 5.57 -16.65
CA LEU A 181 0.24 4.93 -15.49
C LEU A 181 1.29 4.17 -14.65
N ALA A 182 2.17 3.41 -15.29
CA ALA A 182 3.26 2.72 -14.60
C ALA A 182 4.23 3.68 -13.90
N TRP A 183 4.47 4.86 -14.47
CA TRP A 183 5.27 5.89 -13.85
C TRP A 183 4.59 6.46 -12.60
N LEU A 184 3.29 6.78 -12.64
CA LEU A 184 2.54 7.24 -11.47
C LEU A 184 2.49 6.18 -10.35
N GLU A 185 2.31 4.90 -10.71
CA GLU A 185 2.43 3.77 -9.76
C GLU A 185 3.81 3.73 -9.10
N SER A 186 4.87 4.01 -9.86
CA SER A 186 6.25 4.03 -9.35
C SER A 186 6.49 5.20 -8.40
N LEU A 187 5.95 6.39 -8.68
CA LEU A 187 6.06 7.55 -7.78
C LEU A 187 5.41 7.26 -6.42
N MET A 188 4.24 6.61 -6.44
CA MET A 188 3.54 6.20 -5.22
C MET A 188 4.39 5.21 -4.41
N ARG A 189 4.98 4.19 -5.06
CA ARG A 189 5.89 3.25 -4.39
C ARG A 189 7.15 3.93 -3.84
N CYS A 190 7.70 4.91 -4.54
CA CYS A 190 8.83 5.69 -4.03
C CYS A 190 8.47 6.42 -2.73
N ALA A 191 7.28 7.02 -2.66
CA ALA A 191 6.82 7.70 -1.45
C ALA A 191 6.71 6.76 -0.25
N ASP A 192 6.10 5.57 -0.44
CA ASP A 192 6.03 4.53 0.57
C ASP A 192 7.43 4.05 1.00
N ILE A 193 8.31 3.71 0.06
CA ILE A 193 9.69 3.28 0.36
C ILE A 193 10.43 4.32 1.21
N ILE A 194 10.30 5.62 0.90
CA ILE A 194 10.96 6.69 1.65
C ILE A 194 10.37 6.77 3.06
N ALA A 195 9.04 6.75 3.21
CA ALA A 195 8.39 6.78 4.52
C ALA A 195 8.77 5.57 5.38
N SER A 196 8.81 4.38 4.78
CA SER A 196 9.22 3.13 5.42
C SER A 196 10.68 3.16 5.91
N ARG A 197 11.58 3.89 5.24
CA ARG A 197 12.99 4.07 5.67
C ARG A 197 13.15 5.11 6.77
N GLN A 198 12.44 6.23 6.69
CA GLN A 198 12.52 7.29 7.70
C GLN A 198 12.13 6.80 9.09
N ALA A 199 11.16 5.88 9.16
CA ALA A 199 10.80 5.23 10.42
C ALA A 199 11.93 4.42 11.06
N VAL A 200 12.87 3.89 10.27
CA VAL A 200 14.03 3.13 10.75
C VAL A 200 15.16 4.07 11.19
N GLU A 201 15.38 5.18 10.49
CA GLU A 201 16.46 6.14 10.79
C GLU A 201 16.19 7.03 12.02
N THR A 202 14.93 7.16 12.45
CA THR A 202 14.59 7.92 13.67
C THR A 202 14.78 7.13 14.97
N GLU A 203 15.33 5.90 14.92
CA GLU A 203 15.79 5.20 16.12
C GLU A 203 17.04 5.94 16.67
N PRO A 204 17.02 6.47 17.91
CA PRO A 204 18.24 6.98 18.50
C PRO A 204 19.25 5.84 18.63
N GLU A 205 20.50 6.07 18.26
CA GLU A 205 21.60 5.19 18.66
C GLU A 205 21.49 5.02 20.18
N GLU A 206 21.20 3.80 20.64
CA GLU A 206 21.29 3.49 22.07
C GLU A 206 22.74 3.77 22.47
N ASP A 207 22.91 4.83 23.26
CA ASP A 207 24.16 5.21 23.92
C ASP A 207 24.64 3.99 24.74
N GLU A 208 25.59 3.23 24.18
CA GLU A 208 26.27 2.14 24.88
C GLU A 208 26.84 2.69 26.20
N ARG A 209 26.21 2.36 27.32
CA ARG A 209 26.72 2.58 28.68
C ARG A 209 26.68 1.32 29.50
#